data_AF-A0A392QKG2-F1
#
_entry.id   AF-A0A392QKG2-F1
#
_cell.length_a   1.000
_cell.length_b   1.000
_cell.length_c   1.000
_cell.angle_alpha   90.00
_cell.angle_beta   90.00
_cell.angle_gamma   90.00
#
_symmetry.space_group_name_H-M   'P 1'
#
loop_
_entity.id
_entity.type
_entity.pdbx_description
1 polymer ?
#
loop_
_entity_poly.entity_id
_entity_poly.type
_entity_poly.pdbx_seq_one_letter_code
_entity_poly.pdbx_strand_id
1 'polypeptide(L)' 'GLEKYIMTKLFSRTFATSSEDEKIDNEISEKISFLQTFLKPEHLDIPPVLHNEASWLVLYASSS' A
#
# COMPACT_ATOMS: atom_id res chain seq x y z
N GLY A 1 -3.22 -16.33 -16.06
CA GLY A 1 -2.54 -17.63 -16.08
C GLY A 1 -3.04 -18.51 -14.95
N LEU A 2 -2.46 -19.70 -14.80
CA LEU A 2 -2.83 -20.71 -13.80
C LEU A 2 -2.74 -20.19 -12.36
N GLU A 3 -1.71 -19.40 -12.03
CA GLU A 3 -1.51 -18.81 -10.71
C GLU A 3 -2.71 -17.95 -10.28
N LYS A 4 -3.19 -17.04 -11.15
CA LYS A 4 -4.40 -16.23 -10.88
C LYS A 4 -5.60 -17.11 -10.55
N TYR A 5 -5.82 -18.18 -11.32
CA TYR A 5 -6.95 -19.08 -11.09
C TYR A 5 -6.87 -19.78 -9.73
N ILE A 6 -5.69 -20.29 -9.37
CA ILE A 6 -5.45 -20.97 -8.09
C ILE A 6 -5.59 -19.97 -6.92
N MET A 7 -4.90 -18.83 -6.99
CA MET A 7 -4.89 -17.84 -5.90
C MET A 7 -6.26 -17.21 -5.69
N THR A 8 -7.05 -16.95 -6.74
CA THR A 8 -8.44 -16.47 -6.58
C THR A 8 -9.31 -17.50 -5.85
N LYS A 9 -9.10 -18.80 -6.06
CA LYS A 9 -9.86 -19.85 -5.37
C LYS A 9 -9.43 -20.05 -3.92
N LEU A 10 -8.15 -19.80 -3.61
CA LEU A 10 -7.59 -19.97 -2.27
C LEU A 10 -7.60 -18.67 -1.44
N PHE A 11 -7.91 -17.52 -2.04
CA PHE A 11 -7.80 -16.19 -1.44
C PHE A 11 -8.33 -16.12 0.00
N SER A 12 -9.59 -16.50 0.22
CA SER A 12 -10.23 -16.44 1.55
C SER A 12 -9.59 -17.37 2.60
N ARG A 13 -8.74 -18.31 2.18
CA ARG A 13 -8.07 -19.29 3.05
C ARG A 13 -6.57 -19.04 3.20
N THR A 14 -5.98 -18.14 2.42
CA THR A 14 -4.54 -17.87 2.46
C THR A 14 -4.19 -16.39 2.63
N PHE A 15 -5.15 -15.47 2.47
CA PHE A 15 -4.94 -14.05 2.67
C PHE A 15 -5.44 -13.62 4.05
N ALA A 16 -4.60 -12.91 4.83
CA ALA A 16 -4.90 -12.37 6.16
C ALA A 16 -5.56 -13.39 7.12
N THR A 17 -5.10 -14.64 7.08
CA THR A 17 -5.78 -15.74 7.80
C THR A 17 -5.37 -15.90 9.25
N SER A 18 -4.25 -15.29 9.66
CA SER A 18 -3.87 -15.25 11.07
C SER A 18 -4.32 -13.94 11.71
N SER A 19 -4.67 -13.99 13.00
CA SER A 19 -5.03 -12.79 13.76
C SER A 19 -3.84 -11.83 13.87
N GLU A 20 -2.62 -12.35 13.79
CA GLU A 20 -1.38 -11.59 13.76
C GLU A 20 -1.25 -10.77 12.46
N ASP A 21 -1.58 -11.36 11.30
CA ASP A 21 -1.56 -10.65 10.01
C ASP A 21 -2.55 -9.48 10.02
N GLU A 22 -3.79 -9.72 10.47
CA GLU A 22 -4.83 -8.67 10.55
C GLU A 22 -4.40 -7.53 11.49
N LYS A 23 -3.76 -7.85 12.62
CA LYS A 23 -3.27 -6.85 13.55
C LYS A 23 -2.16 -6.00 12.93
N ILE A 24 -1.22 -6.62 12.23
CA ILE A 24 -0.11 -5.93 11.58
C ILE A 24 -0.63 -5.03 10.46
N ASP A 25 -1.56 -5.51 9.64
CA ASP A 25 -2.18 -4.74 8.57
C ASP A 25 -2.88 -3.48 9.10
N ASN A 26 -3.64 -3.62 10.20
CA ASN A 26 -4.31 -2.49 10.85
C ASN A 26 -3.30 -1.50 11.44
N GLU A 27 -2.28 -1.97 12.15
CA GLU A 27 -1.24 -1.11 12.72
C GLU A 27 -0.48 -0.33 11.64
N ILE A 28 -0.16 -0.99 10.53
CA ILE A 28 0.50 -0.35 9.38
C ILE A 28 -0.45 0.67 8.72
N SER A 29 -1.72 0.32 8.53
CA SER A 29 -2.72 1.21 7.95
C SER A 29 -2.90 2.49 8.77
N GLU A 30 -3.01 2.36 10.09
CA GLU A 30 -3.09 3.51 11.01
C GLU A 30 -1.84 4.38 10.90
N LYS A 31 -0.65 3.78 10.99
CA LYS A 31 0.62 4.51 10.88
C LYS A 31 0.74 5.26 9.56
N ILE A 32 0.41 4.61 8.45
CA ILE A 32 0.43 5.24 7.11
C ILE A 32 -0.56 6.39 7.05
N SER A 33 -1.79 6.21 7.54
CA SER A 33 -2.82 7.25 7.58
C SER A 33 -2.34 8.51 8.33
N PHE A 34 -1.71 8.34 9.50
CA PHE A 34 -1.12 9.46 10.22
C PHE A 34 0.01 10.12 9.47
N LEU A 35 0.98 9.34 8.96
CA LEU A 35 2.12 9.87 8.23
C LEU A 35 1.70 10.63 6.97
N GLN A 36 0.73 10.14 6.22
CA GLN A 36 0.23 10.77 4.98
C GLN A 36 -0.29 12.19 5.19
N THR A 37 -0.74 12.57 6.40
CA THR A 37 -1.24 13.92 6.68
C THR A 37 -0.14 14.99 6.70
N PHE A 38 1.11 14.62 6.97
CA PHE A 38 2.20 15.58 7.18
C PHE A 38 3.50 15.23 6.46
N LEU A 39 3.61 14.04 5.87
CA LEU A 39 4.81 13.58 5.18
C LEU A 39 4.99 14.38 3.88
N LYS A 40 6.18 14.94 3.72
CA LYS A 40 6.60 15.67 2.52
C LYS A 40 7.72 14.91 1.83
N PRO A 41 7.91 15.09 0.50
CA PRO A 41 9.01 14.46 -0.22
C PRO A 41 10.39 14.75 0.41
N GLU A 42 10.57 15.93 1.02
CA GLU A 42 11.81 16.29 1.71
C GLU A 42 12.14 15.38 2.91
N HIS A 43 11.12 14.82 3.58
CA HIS A 43 11.33 13.93 4.74
C HIS A 43 11.88 12.55 4.34
N LEU A 44 11.86 12.21 3.06
CA LEU A 44 12.31 10.93 2.50
C LEU A 44 13.51 11.09 1.57
N ASP A 45 14.22 12.23 1.65
CA ASP A 45 15.36 12.57 0.79
C ASP A 45 15.04 12.53 -0.72
N ILE A 46 13.77 12.77 -1.10
CA ILE A 46 13.37 12.78 -2.51
C ILE A 46 13.85 14.08 -3.15
N PRO A 47 14.70 14.04 -4.20
CA PRO A 47 15.20 15.22 -4.87
C PRO A 47 14.09 16.06 -5.50
N PRO A 48 14.16 17.41 -5.48
CA PRO A 48 13.16 18.30 -6.10
C PRO A 48 12.89 18.04 -7.58
N VAL A 49 13.88 17.55 -8.33
CA VAL A 49 13.73 17.18 -9.75
C VAL A 49 12.78 15.99 -9.96
N LEU A 50 12.54 15.19 -8.92
CA LEU A 50 11.60 14.07 -8.90
C LEU A 50 10.27 14.42 -8.22
N HIS A 51 10.12 15.65 -7.73
CA HIS A 51 8.86 16.11 -7.16
C HIS A 51 7.85 16.23 -8.28
N ASN A 52 6.79 15.43 -8.19
CA ASN A 52 5.68 15.48 -9.12
C ASN A 52 4.57 16.32 -8.50
N GLU A 53 4.06 17.31 -9.23
CA GLU A 53 2.97 18.18 -8.75
C GLU A 53 1.69 17.41 -8.41
N ALA A 54 1.48 16.25 -9.05
CA ALA A 54 0.34 15.37 -8.77
C ALA A 54 0.63 14.32 -7.68
N SER A 55 1.70 14.43 -6.87
CA SER A 55 2.07 13.47 -5.80
C SER A 55 2.01 11.98 -6.21
N TRP A 56 2.29 11.72 -7.48
CA TRP A 56 2.17 10.40 -8.14
C TRP A 56 0.78 9.73 -8.00
N LEU A 57 -0.30 10.51 -7.89
CA LEU A 57 -1.69 10.03 -7.78
C LEU A 57 -2.09 9.03 -8.89
N VAL A 58 -1.45 9.09 -10.06
CA VAL A 58 -1.68 8.14 -11.16
C VAL A 58 -1.23 6.70 -10.83
N LEU A 59 -0.23 6.52 -9.95
CA LEU A 59 0.19 5.19 -9.50
C LEU A 59 -0.90 4.51 -8.67
N TYR A 60 -1.65 5.26 -7.87
CA TYR A 60 -2.78 4.74 -7.09
C TYR A 60 -3.98 4.37 -7.99
N ALA A 61 -4.27 5.18 -9.01
CA ALA A 61 -5.44 4.98 -9.88
C ALA A 61 -5.27 3.81 -10.89
N SER A 62 -4.03 3.45 -11.24
CA SER A 62 -3.75 2.39 -12.23
C SER A 62 -3.78 0.98 -11.63
N SER A 63 -3.97 0.87 -10.31
CA SER A 63 -3.98 -0.41 -9.58
C SER A 63 -5.39 -0.82 -9.10
N SER A 64 -6.45 -0.13 -9.56
CA SER A 64 -7.85 -0.42 -9.23
C SER A 64 -8.63 -1.05 -10.39
#